data_AF-A0AA95HUL0-F1
#
_entry.id   AF-A0AA95HUL0-F1
#
_cell.length_a   1.000
_cell.length_b   1.000
_cell.length_c   1.000
_cell.angle_alpha   90.00
_cell.angle_beta   90.00
_cell.angle_gamma   90.00
#
_symmetry.space_group_name_H-M   'P 1'
#
loop_
_entity.id
_entity.type
_entity.pdbx_description
1 polymer ?
#
loop_
_entity_poly.entity_id
_entity_poly.type
_entity_poly.pdbx_seq_one_letter_code
_entity_poly.pdbx_strand_id
1 'polypeptide(L)'
;MHNKILNLISSAEETGAHIFYSFRDDHKYISNLFVYLNAAIALGNHVMIIENDRFMPEIQKRIKSEFDETQRDMIHTLNNYDFYCYRGNFHKETILSYLENMIEPFLEKNIPIQTWAHVEWRDQDEIFQNLGEYEREADIMLKDTKLITICAYDFERVPDSLEKILMDCHDYHMTDDNIDLIERKSSIN
;
A
#
# COMPACT_ATOMS: atom_id res chain seq x y z
N MET A 1 2.74 -13.28 -11.42
CA MET A 1 2.66 -12.48 -10.18
C MET A 1 2.72 -13.30 -8.90
N HIS A 2 1.96 -14.38 -8.74
CA HIS A 2 1.94 -15.21 -7.51
C HIS A 2 3.31 -15.46 -6.84
N ASN A 3 4.24 -16.13 -7.53
CA ASN A 3 5.57 -16.41 -6.95
C ASN A 3 6.38 -15.14 -6.62
N LYS A 4 6.20 -14.06 -7.40
CA LYS A 4 6.92 -12.80 -7.16
C LYS A 4 6.43 -12.13 -5.87
N ILE A 5 5.11 -12.13 -5.64
CA ILE A 5 4.50 -11.58 -4.42
C ILE A 5 4.88 -12.42 -3.19
N LEU A 6 4.86 -13.75 -3.29
CA LEU A 6 5.34 -14.61 -2.21
C LEU A 6 6.80 -14.31 -1.86
N ASN A 7 7.66 -14.23 -2.88
CA ASN A 7 9.07 -13.90 -2.66
C ASN A 7 9.24 -12.51 -2.04
N LEU A 8 8.46 -11.50 -2.48
CA LEU A 8 8.45 -10.16 -1.88
C LEU A 8 8.14 -10.23 -0.39
N ILE A 9 7.00 -10.84 -0.02
CA ILE A 9 6.56 -10.91 1.39
C ILE A 9 7.60 -11.63 2.24
N SER A 10 8.11 -12.78 1.78
CA SER A 10 9.14 -13.52 2.51
C SER A 10 10.47 -12.76 2.62
N SER A 11 10.86 -12.00 1.59
CA SER A 11 12.10 -11.21 1.64
C SER A 11 12.04 -10.00 2.58
N ALA A 12 10.83 -9.47 2.77
CA ALA A 12 10.57 -8.26 3.55
C ALA A 12 10.02 -8.54 4.95
N GLU A 13 9.80 -9.82 5.32
CA GLU A 13 9.15 -10.22 6.58
C GLU A 13 9.82 -9.63 7.83
N GLU A 14 11.16 -9.56 7.85
CA GLU A 14 11.93 -9.09 9.01
C GLU A 14 12.22 -7.59 9.00
N THR A 15 12.17 -6.96 7.82
CA THR A 15 12.60 -5.56 7.62
C THR A 15 11.44 -4.63 7.34
N GLY A 16 10.27 -5.16 6.99
CA GLY A 16 9.26 -4.40 6.26
C GLY A 16 9.70 -4.09 4.82
N ALA A 17 8.80 -3.43 4.09
CA ALA A 17 9.09 -2.90 2.77
C ALA A 17 8.05 -1.84 2.38
N HIS A 18 8.52 -0.77 1.74
CA HIS A 18 7.67 0.22 1.09
C HIS A 18 7.64 -0.06 -0.42
N ILE A 19 6.49 -0.44 -0.97
CA ILE A 19 6.36 -0.88 -2.37
C ILE A 19 5.53 0.12 -3.18
N PHE A 20 6.12 0.64 -4.24
CA PHE A 20 5.44 1.46 -5.23
C PHE A 20 4.81 0.53 -6.26
N TYR A 21 3.48 0.39 -6.26
CA TYR A 21 2.76 -0.33 -7.29
C TYR A 21 2.16 0.64 -8.31
N SER A 22 2.75 0.69 -9.51
CA SER A 22 2.16 1.40 -10.65
C SER A 22 1.29 0.46 -11.48
N PHE A 23 -0.04 0.58 -11.34
CA PHE A 23 -0.99 -0.26 -12.05
C PHE A 23 -1.57 0.46 -13.27
N ARG A 24 -1.92 -0.32 -14.31
CA ARG A 24 -2.53 0.20 -15.56
C ARG A 24 -3.83 -0.50 -15.91
N ASP A 25 -3.97 -1.76 -15.49
CA ASP A 25 -5.13 -2.58 -15.79
C ASP A 25 -5.91 -2.90 -14.50
N ASP A 26 -7.13 -2.39 -14.41
CA ASP A 26 -8.01 -2.57 -13.24
C ASP A 26 -8.24 -4.05 -12.89
N HIS A 27 -8.35 -4.93 -13.89
CA HIS A 27 -8.52 -6.37 -13.65
C HIS A 27 -7.25 -6.99 -13.09
N LYS A 28 -6.07 -6.60 -13.59
CA LYS A 28 -4.79 -7.05 -13.04
C LYS A 28 -4.54 -6.48 -11.65
N TYR A 29 -4.91 -5.23 -11.40
CA TYR A 29 -4.87 -4.61 -10.09
C TYR A 29 -5.63 -5.44 -9.04
N ILE A 30 -6.92 -5.72 -9.29
CA ILE A 30 -7.74 -6.55 -8.41
C ILE A 30 -7.18 -7.98 -8.36
N SER A 31 -6.73 -8.55 -9.48
CA SER A 31 -6.11 -9.88 -9.48
C SER A 31 -4.88 -9.93 -8.56
N ASN A 32 -4.01 -8.93 -8.62
CA ASN A 32 -2.77 -8.85 -7.84
C ASN A 32 -3.05 -8.62 -6.35
N LEU A 33 -4.06 -7.79 -6.01
CA LEU A 33 -4.53 -7.65 -4.62
C LEU A 33 -4.93 -9.01 -4.03
N PHE A 34 -5.69 -9.83 -4.76
CA PHE A 34 -6.11 -11.13 -4.23
C PHE A 34 -4.98 -12.16 -4.18
N VAL A 35 -4.02 -12.09 -5.10
CA VAL A 35 -2.80 -12.89 -5.00
C VAL A 35 -2.02 -12.52 -3.74
N TYR A 36 -1.95 -11.23 -3.41
CA TYR A 36 -1.32 -10.71 -2.21
C TYR A 36 -2.07 -11.12 -0.94
N LEU A 37 -3.40 -10.97 -0.89
CA LEU A 37 -4.23 -11.40 0.25
C LEU A 37 -4.03 -12.87 0.56
N ASN A 38 -4.10 -13.75 -0.46
CA ASN A 38 -3.89 -15.18 -0.26
C ASN A 38 -2.49 -15.49 0.30
N ALA A 39 -1.45 -14.81 -0.19
CA ALA A 39 -0.09 -15.00 0.27
C ALA A 39 0.10 -14.52 1.72
N ALA A 40 -0.35 -13.31 2.05
CA ALA A 40 -0.22 -12.72 3.37
C ALA A 40 -1.00 -13.51 4.44
N ILE A 41 -2.25 -13.87 4.14
CA ILE A 41 -3.12 -14.64 5.06
C ILE A 41 -2.58 -16.06 5.27
N ALA A 42 -2.05 -16.71 4.24
CA ALA A 42 -1.42 -18.03 4.38
C ALA A 42 -0.21 -18.02 5.33
N LEU A 43 0.43 -16.86 5.50
CA LEU A 43 1.52 -16.63 6.45
C LEU A 43 1.03 -16.11 7.82
N GLY A 44 -0.28 -16.02 8.04
CA GLY A 44 -0.86 -15.56 9.31
C GLY A 44 -0.96 -14.04 9.47
N ASN A 45 -0.73 -13.27 8.39
CA ASN A 45 -0.78 -11.81 8.44
C ASN A 45 -2.20 -11.30 8.21
N HIS A 46 -2.62 -10.33 9.04
CA HIS A 46 -3.76 -9.49 8.71
C HIS A 46 -3.40 -8.54 7.56
N VAL A 47 -4.39 -8.15 6.76
CA VAL A 47 -4.20 -7.19 5.67
C VAL A 47 -5.23 -6.08 5.78
N MET A 48 -4.75 -4.84 5.80
CA MET A 48 -5.58 -3.65 5.71
C MET A 48 -5.60 -3.13 4.26
N ILE A 49 -6.79 -3.10 3.66
CA ILE A 49 -7.04 -2.63 2.31
C ILE A 49 -7.65 -1.23 2.40
N ILE A 50 -6.95 -0.24 1.85
CA ILE A 50 -7.42 1.15 1.73
C ILE A 50 -7.75 1.38 0.27
N GLU A 51 -9.03 1.55 -0.05
CA GLU A 51 -9.49 1.50 -1.44
C GLU A 51 -10.69 2.40 -1.69
N ASN A 52 -10.92 2.79 -2.95
CA ASN A 52 -12.03 3.65 -3.34
C ASN A 52 -13.34 2.91 -3.57
N ASP A 53 -14.43 3.68 -3.63
CA ASP A 53 -15.78 3.16 -3.86
C ASP A 53 -15.98 2.52 -5.24
N ARG A 54 -15.07 2.76 -6.19
CA ARG A 54 -15.13 2.16 -7.53
C ARG A 54 -14.76 0.68 -7.50
N PHE A 55 -13.66 0.32 -6.83
CA PHE A 55 -13.19 -1.07 -6.74
C PHE A 55 -13.75 -1.84 -5.53
N MET A 56 -14.11 -1.14 -4.45
CA MET A 56 -14.58 -1.77 -3.22
C MET A 56 -15.73 -2.78 -3.42
N PRO A 57 -16.77 -2.54 -4.26
CA PRO A 57 -17.85 -3.51 -4.45
C PRO A 57 -17.37 -4.85 -5.02
N GLU A 58 -16.45 -4.83 -5.99
CA GLU A 58 -15.88 -6.05 -6.58
C GLU A 58 -14.98 -6.77 -5.57
N ILE A 59 -14.13 -6.03 -4.86
CA ILE A 59 -13.24 -6.56 -3.83
C ILE A 59 -14.06 -7.24 -2.73
N GLN A 60 -15.10 -6.59 -2.20
CA GLN A 60 -15.97 -7.15 -1.16
C GLN A 60 -16.71 -8.42 -1.63
N LYS A 61 -17.19 -8.41 -2.88
CA LYS A 61 -17.83 -9.58 -3.47
C LYS A 61 -16.87 -10.76 -3.54
N ARG A 62 -15.65 -10.51 -4.01
CA ARG A 62 -14.63 -11.53 -4.21
C ARG A 62 -14.04 -12.03 -2.88
N ILE A 63 -13.90 -11.16 -1.88
CA ILE A 63 -13.54 -11.55 -0.50
C ILE A 63 -14.55 -12.57 0.05
N LYS A 64 -15.85 -12.28 -0.08
CA LYS A 64 -16.92 -13.17 0.40
C LYS A 64 -16.96 -14.52 -0.31
N SER A 65 -16.53 -14.59 -1.57
CA SER A 65 -16.54 -15.84 -2.33
C SER A 65 -15.26 -16.67 -2.17
N GLU A 66 -14.11 -16.04 -1.95
CA GLU A 66 -12.80 -16.71 -1.97
C GLU A 66 -12.26 -17.05 -0.57
N PHE A 67 -12.68 -16.33 0.47
CA PHE A 67 -12.16 -16.51 1.83
C PHE A 67 -13.23 -17.02 2.78
N ASP A 68 -12.84 -17.91 3.70
CA ASP A 68 -13.70 -18.38 4.79
C ASP A 68 -13.88 -17.33 5.89
N GLU A 69 -14.66 -17.65 6.93
CA GLU A 69 -14.95 -16.69 8.01
C GLU A 69 -13.70 -16.25 8.77
N THR A 70 -12.81 -17.18 9.12
CA THR A 70 -11.58 -16.87 9.85
C THR A 70 -10.64 -16.03 9.00
N GLN A 71 -10.52 -16.34 7.71
CA GLN A 71 -9.71 -15.57 6.78
C GLN A 71 -10.29 -14.17 6.54
N ARG A 72 -11.62 -14.02 6.51
CA ARG A 72 -12.26 -12.70 6.38
C ARG A 72 -12.03 -11.81 7.60
N ASP A 73 -11.96 -12.38 8.80
CA ASP A 73 -11.61 -11.62 10.01
C ASP A 73 -10.15 -11.10 9.98
N MET A 74 -9.32 -11.66 9.09
CA MET A 74 -7.96 -11.18 8.85
C MET A 74 -7.88 -10.04 7.83
N ILE A 75 -8.97 -9.73 7.13
CA ILE A 75 -9.03 -8.70 6.09
C ILE A 75 -9.82 -7.49 6.61
N HIS A 76 -9.14 -6.35 6.68
CA HIS A 76 -9.72 -5.08 7.11
C HIS A 76 -9.85 -4.17 5.90
N THR A 77 -10.97 -3.47 5.75
CA THR A 77 -11.19 -2.57 4.61
C THR A 77 -11.56 -1.17 5.06
N LEU A 78 -10.98 -0.17 4.40
CA LEU A 78 -11.21 1.24 4.63
C LEU A 78 -11.40 1.96 3.30
N ASN A 79 -12.25 3.00 3.31
CA ASN A 79 -12.41 3.87 2.16
C ASN A 79 -11.22 4.85 2.05
N ASN A 80 -10.58 4.93 0.88
CA ASN A 80 -9.41 5.79 0.67
C ASN A 80 -9.73 7.29 0.72
N TYR A 81 -10.97 7.71 0.45
CA TYR A 81 -11.41 9.09 0.61
C TYR A 81 -11.39 9.49 2.08
N ASP A 82 -11.87 8.60 2.96
CA ASP A 82 -11.80 8.82 4.40
C ASP A 82 -10.35 8.81 4.91
N PHE A 83 -9.47 8.07 4.24
CA PHE A 83 -8.06 8.01 4.60
C PHE A 83 -7.27 9.26 4.15
N TYR A 84 -7.35 9.61 2.86
CA TYR A 84 -6.53 10.69 2.27
C TYR A 84 -7.19 12.07 2.27
N CYS A 85 -8.52 12.14 2.29
CA CYS A 85 -9.28 13.37 1.98
C CYS A 85 -10.29 13.78 3.06
N TYR A 86 -10.39 13.08 4.20
CA TYR A 86 -11.44 13.33 5.21
C TYR A 86 -11.47 14.76 5.76
N ARG A 87 -10.36 15.51 5.73
CA ARG A 87 -10.29 16.93 6.12
C ARG A 87 -10.38 17.94 4.96
N GLY A 88 -10.75 17.48 3.77
CA GLY A 88 -10.93 18.31 2.58
C GLY A 88 -9.68 18.51 1.73
N ASN A 89 -8.48 18.35 2.30
CA ASN A 89 -7.18 18.47 1.64
C ASN A 89 -6.27 17.29 2.02
N PHE A 90 -5.28 16.99 1.17
CA PHE A 90 -4.24 15.99 1.47
C PHE A 90 -3.26 16.57 2.51
N HIS A 91 -3.39 16.15 3.77
CA HIS A 91 -2.57 16.63 4.90
C HIS A 91 -1.73 15.48 5.46
N LYS A 92 -0.46 15.43 5.05
CA LYS A 92 0.46 14.31 5.32
C LYS A 92 0.53 13.88 6.79
N GLU A 93 0.63 14.81 7.73
CA GLU A 93 0.72 14.52 9.18
C GLU A 93 -0.57 13.87 9.70
N THR A 94 -1.72 14.27 9.16
CA THR A 94 -3.00 13.66 9.54
C THR A 94 -3.09 12.24 8.98
N ILE A 95 -2.65 12.04 7.73
CA ILE A 95 -2.69 10.73 7.06
C ILE A 95 -1.75 9.74 7.77
N LEU A 96 -0.52 10.16 8.08
CA LEU A 96 0.45 9.32 8.80
C LEU A 96 -0.01 9.00 10.22
N SER A 97 -0.47 10.00 10.98
CA SER A 97 -1.01 9.76 12.31
C SER A 97 -2.23 8.83 12.26
N TYR A 98 -3.07 8.94 11.23
CA TYR A 98 -4.22 8.05 11.07
C TYR A 98 -3.79 6.61 10.76
N LEU A 99 -2.78 6.42 9.88
CA LEU A 99 -2.19 5.12 9.63
C LEU A 99 -1.62 4.50 10.91
N GLU A 100 -0.82 5.25 11.67
CA GLU A 100 -0.26 4.82 12.97
C GLU A 100 -1.35 4.35 13.92
N ASN A 101 -2.39 5.15 14.13
CA ASN A 101 -3.51 4.81 15.02
C ASN A 101 -4.27 3.55 14.58
N MET A 102 -4.34 3.27 13.27
CA MET A 102 -5.01 2.08 12.76
C MET A 102 -4.18 0.81 12.94
N ILE A 103 -2.85 0.90 12.83
CA ILE A 103 -1.96 -0.26 12.98
C ILE A 103 -1.55 -0.50 14.44
N GLU A 104 -1.56 0.52 15.29
CA GLU A 104 -1.15 0.46 16.71
C GLU A 104 -1.80 -0.72 17.46
N PRO A 105 -3.12 -0.99 17.37
CA PRO A 105 -3.74 -2.12 18.06
C PRO A 105 -3.21 -3.50 17.64
N PHE A 106 -2.67 -3.62 16.42
CA PHE A 106 -2.05 -4.85 15.92
C PHE A 106 -0.63 -4.97 16.44
N LEU A 107 0.14 -3.87 16.39
CA LEU A 107 1.51 -3.81 16.90
C LEU A 107 1.55 -4.10 18.41
N GLU A 108 0.68 -3.49 19.21
CA GLU A 108 0.60 -3.72 20.66
C GLU A 108 0.32 -5.18 21.03
N LYS A 109 -0.43 -5.88 20.18
CA LYS A 109 -0.82 -7.29 20.38
C LYS A 109 0.13 -8.27 19.70
N ASN A 110 1.20 -7.79 19.05
CA ASN A 110 2.10 -8.58 18.20
C ASN A 110 1.34 -9.39 17.13
N ILE A 111 0.29 -8.80 16.56
CA ILE A 111 -0.45 -9.38 15.44
C ILE A 111 0.21 -8.88 14.15
N PRO A 112 0.75 -9.78 13.31
CA PRO A 112 1.34 -9.37 12.03
C PRO A 112 0.29 -8.72 11.14
N ILE A 113 0.62 -7.54 10.61
CA ILE A 113 -0.25 -6.77 9.72
C ILE A 113 0.54 -6.25 8.53
N GLN A 114 -0.11 -6.15 7.38
CA GLN A 114 0.41 -5.54 6.15
C GLN A 114 -0.66 -4.65 5.53
N THR A 115 -0.27 -3.74 4.63
CA THR A 115 -1.21 -2.79 4.03
C THR A 115 -1.17 -2.80 2.50
N TRP A 116 -2.34 -2.60 1.90
CA TRP A 116 -2.53 -2.38 0.48
C TRP A 116 -3.38 -1.12 0.32
N ALA A 117 -2.80 -0.04 -0.19
CA ALA A 117 -3.44 1.25 -0.26
C ALA A 117 -3.48 1.80 -1.68
N HIS A 118 -4.67 2.05 -2.21
CA HIS A 118 -4.85 2.82 -3.43
C HIS A 118 -4.75 4.31 -3.11
N VAL A 119 -3.58 4.87 -3.43
CA VAL A 119 -3.26 6.27 -3.19
C VAL A 119 -4.01 7.14 -4.19
N GLU A 120 -4.91 7.96 -3.68
CA GLU A 120 -5.62 8.96 -4.46
C GLU A 120 -5.52 10.34 -3.81
N TRP A 121 -5.46 11.35 -4.67
CA TRP A 121 -5.46 12.75 -4.28
C TRP A 121 -6.45 13.52 -5.12
N ARG A 122 -6.80 14.72 -4.64
CA ARG A 122 -7.52 15.72 -5.42
C ARG A 122 -6.53 16.69 -6.03
N ASP A 123 -6.88 17.26 -7.17
CA ASP A 123 -6.13 18.37 -7.73
C ASP A 123 -6.17 19.54 -6.75
N GLN A 124 -4.99 19.93 -6.27
CA GLN A 124 -4.76 21.06 -5.38
C GLN A 124 -3.37 21.64 -5.69
N ASP A 125 -3.16 22.90 -5.32
CA ASP A 125 -1.85 23.53 -5.49
C ASP A 125 -0.76 22.70 -4.80
N GLU A 126 0.38 22.53 -5.48
CA GLU A 126 1.56 21.83 -4.97
C GLU A 126 1.34 20.36 -4.56
N ILE A 127 0.27 19.71 -5.06
CA ILE A 127 -0.07 18.33 -4.68
C ILE A 127 1.07 17.33 -4.83
N PHE A 128 1.86 17.40 -5.92
CA PHE A 128 2.96 16.46 -6.14
C PHE A 128 4.13 16.67 -5.16
N GLN A 129 4.33 17.91 -4.69
CA GLN A 129 5.29 18.18 -3.64
C GLN A 129 4.80 17.59 -2.31
N ASN A 130 3.52 17.82 -1.97
CA ASN A 130 2.90 17.29 -0.76
C ASN A 130 2.90 15.76 -0.72
N LEU A 131 2.58 15.10 -1.85
CA LEU A 131 2.70 13.65 -2.01
C LEU A 131 4.14 13.19 -1.82
N GLY A 132 5.10 13.85 -2.47
CA GLY A 132 6.50 13.51 -2.34
C GLY A 132 7.05 13.67 -0.92
N GLU A 133 6.57 14.65 -0.15
CA GLU A 133 6.90 14.80 1.26
C GLU A 133 6.26 13.71 2.12
N TYR A 134 4.98 13.38 1.86
CA TYR A 134 4.30 12.28 2.51
C TYR A 134 5.04 10.95 2.30
N GLU A 135 5.44 10.61 1.07
CA GLU A 135 6.15 9.34 0.81
C GLU A 135 7.49 9.25 1.52
N ARG A 136 8.21 10.37 1.68
CA ARG A 136 9.48 10.39 2.42
C ARG A 136 9.25 10.19 3.92
N GLU A 137 8.23 10.81 4.47
CA GLU A 137 7.88 10.64 5.89
C GLU A 137 7.33 9.23 6.16
N ALA A 138 6.51 8.69 5.24
CA ALA A 138 6.05 7.30 5.27
C ALA A 138 7.22 6.32 5.23
N ASP A 139 8.19 6.50 4.31
CA ASP A 139 9.39 5.65 4.22
C ASP A 139 10.21 5.63 5.53
N ILE A 140 10.26 6.75 6.26
CA ILE A 140 10.91 6.81 7.58
C ILE A 140 10.09 6.04 8.61
N MET A 141 8.78 6.30 8.70
CA MET A 141 7.87 5.66 9.66
C MET A 141 7.77 4.13 9.46
N LEU A 142 7.80 3.65 8.21
CA LEU A 142 7.70 2.23 7.88
C LEU A 142 8.95 1.43 8.30
N LYS A 143 10.14 2.05 8.26
CA LYS A 143 11.39 1.40 8.70
C LYS A 143 11.39 1.05 10.19
N ASP A 144 10.68 1.82 11.01
CA ASP A 144 10.59 1.59 12.44
C ASP A 144 9.54 0.52 12.81
N THR A 145 8.57 0.26 11.91
CA THR A 145 7.43 -0.63 12.18
C THR A 145 7.54 -2.01 11.55
N LYS A 146 8.57 -2.28 10.73
CA LYS A 146 8.73 -3.51 9.93
C LYS A 146 7.49 -3.83 9.07
N LEU A 147 6.73 -2.81 8.71
CA LEU A 147 5.47 -2.97 7.99
C LEU A 147 5.74 -3.19 6.50
N ILE A 148 5.04 -4.15 5.90
CA ILE A 148 4.98 -4.28 4.44
C ILE A 148 3.78 -3.46 3.97
N THR A 149 4.04 -2.47 3.12
CA THR A 149 3.05 -1.52 2.62
C THR A 149 3.13 -1.42 1.11
N ILE A 150 2.05 -1.77 0.43
CA ILE A 150 1.87 -1.55 -1.01
C ILE A 150 1.11 -0.25 -1.21
N CYS A 151 1.78 0.76 -1.75
CA CYS A 151 1.20 2.01 -2.20
C CYS A 151 0.93 1.91 -3.70
N ALA A 152 -0.34 1.75 -4.07
CA ALA A 152 -0.80 1.60 -5.44
C ALA A 152 -1.24 2.93 -6.04
N TYR A 153 -0.74 3.23 -7.24
CA TYR A 153 -1.05 4.43 -7.99
C TYR A 153 -1.50 4.04 -9.39
N ASP A 154 -2.58 4.67 -9.84
CA ASP A 154 -2.99 4.63 -11.24
C ASP A 154 -1.90 5.30 -12.08
N PHE A 155 -1.27 4.51 -12.96
CA PHE A 155 -0.19 4.98 -13.82
C PHE A 155 -0.57 6.24 -14.60
N GLU A 156 -1.81 6.36 -15.08
CA GLU A 156 -2.22 7.51 -15.89
C GLU A 156 -2.24 8.82 -15.10
N ARG A 157 -2.30 8.74 -13.77
CA ARG A 157 -2.34 9.90 -12.87
C ARG A 157 -0.96 10.33 -12.38
N VAL A 158 0.07 9.50 -12.58
CA VAL A 158 1.43 9.77 -12.08
C VAL A 158 2.28 10.39 -13.20
N PRO A 159 2.55 11.71 -13.18
CA PRO A 159 3.50 12.30 -14.12
C PRO A 159 4.95 11.89 -13.79
N ASP A 160 5.84 11.95 -14.78
CA ASP A 160 7.27 11.61 -14.65
C ASP A 160 7.95 12.28 -13.44
N SER A 161 7.56 13.52 -13.12
CA SER A 161 8.11 14.25 -11.98
C SER A 161 7.76 13.62 -10.63
N LEU A 162 6.53 13.09 -10.51
CA LEU A 162 6.09 12.37 -9.32
C LEU A 162 6.67 10.96 -9.31
N GLU A 163 6.64 10.24 -10.45
CA GLU A 163 7.19 8.89 -10.58
C GLU A 163 8.64 8.81 -10.07
N LYS A 164 9.47 9.79 -10.44
CA LYS A 164 10.85 9.88 -9.95
C LYS A 164 10.93 9.96 -8.42
N ILE A 165 10.05 10.74 -7.79
CA ILE A 165 10.00 10.86 -6.34
C ILE A 165 9.56 9.54 -5.71
N LEU A 166 8.53 8.89 -6.26
CA LEU A 166 8.06 7.59 -5.78
C LEU A 166 9.18 6.55 -5.86
N MET A 167 9.90 6.49 -6.99
CA MET A 167 11.06 5.62 -7.16
C MET A 167 12.19 5.91 -6.16
N ASP A 168 12.37 7.15 -5.70
CA ASP A 168 13.38 7.47 -4.69
C ASP A 168 12.93 7.12 -3.25
N CYS A 169 11.63 6.93 -2.99
CA CYS A 169 11.06 6.71 -1.66
C CYS A 169 10.67 5.25 -1.34
N HIS A 170 10.70 4.36 -2.33
CA HIS A 170 10.24 2.97 -2.19
C HIS A 170 11.40 1.96 -2.36
N ASP A 171 11.23 0.78 -1.79
CA ASP A 171 12.18 -0.35 -1.87
C ASP A 171 11.97 -1.17 -3.13
N TYR A 172 10.72 -1.33 -3.55
CA TYR A 172 10.34 -2.14 -4.70
C TYR A 172 9.42 -1.36 -5.63
N HIS A 173 9.61 -1.59 -6.92
CA HIS A 173 8.69 -1.16 -7.95
C HIS A 173 7.90 -2.37 -8.44
N MET A 174 6.61 -2.37 -8.16
CA MET A 174 5.65 -3.34 -8.66
C MET A 174 4.91 -2.74 -9.86
N THR A 175 4.72 -3.54 -10.89
CA THR A 175 3.84 -3.28 -12.02
C THR A 175 2.83 -4.43 -12.10
N ASP A 176 1.90 -4.36 -13.05
CA ASP A 176 0.89 -5.40 -13.20
C ASP A 176 1.47 -6.80 -13.41
N ASP A 177 2.68 -6.92 -13.98
CA ASP A 177 3.31 -8.19 -14.35
C ASP A 177 4.69 -8.41 -13.71
N ASN A 178 5.29 -7.42 -13.05
CA ASN A 178 6.63 -7.52 -12.47
C ASN A 178 6.78 -6.88 -11.09
N ILE A 179 7.82 -7.31 -10.37
CA ILE A 179 8.28 -6.70 -9.12
C ILE A 179 9.80 -6.67 -9.20
N ASP A 180 10.37 -5.47 -9.14
CA ASP A 180 11.81 -5.23 -9.19
C ASP A 180 12.25 -4.48 -7.93
N LEU A 181 13.44 -4.80 -7.42
CA LEU A 181 14.07 -4.01 -6.37
C LEU A 181 14.50 -2.65 -6.96
N ILE A 182 14.24 -1.58 -6.23
CA ILE A 182 14.68 -0.24 -6.61
C ILE A 182 16.10 -0.03 -6.09
N GLU A 183 17.02 0.27 -7.01
CA GLU A 183 18.34 0.79 -6.65
C GLU A 183 18.19 2.26 -6.23
N ARG A 184 17.88 2.48 -4.94
CA ARG A 184 17.87 3.84 -4.38
C ARG A 184 19.26 4.44 -4.59
N LYS A 185 19.33 5.60 -5.23
CA LYS A 185 20.57 6.37 -5.23
C LYS A 185 20.82 6.74 -3.78
N SER A 186 21.79 6.08 -3.13
CA SER A 186 22.29 6.54 -1.84
C SER A 186 22.53 8.02 -1.97
N SER A 187 21.79 8.83 -1.21
CA SER A 187 22.09 10.25 -1.07
C SER A 187 23.51 10.32 -0.53
N ILE A 188 24.47 10.48 -1.44
CA ILE A 188 25.84 10.82 -1.09
C ILE A 188 25.78 12.28 -0.65
N ASN A 189 26.05 12.44 0.66
CA ASN A 189 26.27 13.68 1.43
C ASN A 189 25.04 14.43 1.94
#